data_AF-A0A087N7A2-F1
#
_entry.id   AF-A0A087N7A2-F1
#
_cell.length_a   1.000
_cell.length_b   1.000
_cell.length_c   1.000
_cell.angle_alpha   90.00
_cell.angle_beta   90.00
_cell.angle_gamma   90.00
#
_symmetry.space_group_name_H-M   'P 1'
#
loop_
_entity.id
_entity.type
_entity.pdbx_description
1 polymer ?
#
loop_
_entity_poly.entity_id
_entity_poly.type
_entity_poly.pdbx_seq_one_letter_code
_entity_poly.pdbx_strand_id
1 'polypeptide(L)'
;MRKTPQNIILCQLDEHHDHLRDHVEKLLKVDREKVSHEQRARISAARLAVMDLSERFSRTIICCDCNQVDGAAKLQIGSAMHPDFSFSPLEIGSFIAPGPNRSHDFDVDKARLVWEGVRDDFHGRLAFARMMAERIAQGLHDRENHRLPSGLRQRRDPDIIYDIAVRAADSRSSALSLSQTLLARSRAADGKASSGRRSRERAIVVPTFADFEAVHRAKSHPGPWMRAGDEWTCPICARNKFEIVRASKKGTWTVGIQEFSIYAEEHDAENRRRRQRSHDGPFVISHEDSILICHDCRSILTEAKTIVPSAGDAALKPDDLRSLMGCPAPHRAHMLDQDAIRAAVDANRDWEAGVEEFRRHRSEARRYRARLVHAHLDYPNDKDIVFDLLFERWSAQLPEPDPDGLAQFRWLLAEGLRFREEGA
;
A
#
# COMPACT_ATOMS: atom_id res chain seq x y z
N MET A 1 8.16 24.39 12.92
CA MET A 1 7.37 23.26 13.49
C MET A 1 6.40 23.85 14.49
N ARG A 2 5.14 23.41 14.53
CA ARG A 2 4.15 23.94 15.49
C ARG A 2 3.74 22.88 16.49
N LYS A 3 3.24 23.28 17.66
CA LYS A 3 2.62 22.37 18.61
C LYS A 3 1.13 22.32 18.39
N THR A 4 0.56 21.13 18.36
CA THR A 4 -0.89 20.94 18.44
C THR A 4 -1.39 21.26 19.86
N PRO A 5 -2.71 21.48 20.07
CA PRO A 5 -3.29 21.60 21.40
C PRO A 5 -2.99 20.41 22.34
N GLN A 6 -2.64 19.26 21.76
CA GLN A 6 -2.23 18.05 22.46
C GLN A 6 -0.73 18.02 22.79
N ASN A 7 0.00 19.13 22.63
CA ASN A 7 1.45 19.26 22.85
C ASN A 7 2.31 18.34 21.96
N ILE A 8 1.76 17.89 20.82
CA ILE A 8 2.47 17.11 19.82
C ILE A 8 3.13 18.07 18.83
N ILE A 9 4.43 17.94 18.59
CA ILE A 9 5.15 18.68 17.55
C ILE A 9 4.69 18.18 16.19
N LEU A 10 4.19 19.09 15.36
CA LEU A 10 3.78 18.82 13.98
C LEU A 10 4.83 19.37 13.01
N CYS A 11 5.36 18.46 12.20
CA CYS A 11 6.29 18.72 11.10
C CYS A 11 6.00 17.72 9.95
N GLN A 12 4.72 17.62 9.59
CA GLN A 12 4.24 16.69 8.57
C GLN A 12 4.30 17.34 7.19
N LEU A 13 4.76 16.56 6.21
CA LEU A 13 4.71 16.81 4.79
C LEU A 13 3.61 15.94 4.19
N ASP A 14 2.85 16.53 3.28
CA ASP A 14 1.78 15.85 2.54
C ASP A 14 2.12 15.85 1.05
N GLU A 15 1.75 14.75 0.40
CA GLU A 15 1.69 14.71 -1.06
C GLU A 15 0.47 15.50 -1.50
N HIS A 16 0.71 16.52 -2.32
CA HIS A 16 -0.32 17.38 -2.88
C HIS A 16 -0.35 17.19 -4.39
N HIS A 17 -1.53 16.94 -4.93
CA HIS A 17 -1.75 16.66 -6.33
C HIS A 17 -3.02 17.36 -6.81
N ASP A 18 -3.11 17.55 -8.13
CA ASP A 18 -4.30 18.13 -8.73
C ASP A 18 -5.46 17.12 -8.70
N HIS A 19 -6.50 17.42 -7.92
CA HIS A 19 -7.71 16.60 -7.85
C HIS A 19 -8.44 16.47 -9.21
N LEU A 20 -8.15 17.33 -10.18
CA LEU A 20 -8.65 17.16 -11.55
C LEU A 20 -8.14 15.85 -12.14
N ARG A 21 -6.92 15.41 -11.82
CA ARG A 21 -6.38 14.10 -12.21
C ARG A 21 -7.31 12.97 -11.76
N ASP A 22 -7.72 12.99 -10.50
CA ASP A 22 -8.59 11.97 -9.91
C ASP A 22 -9.98 11.97 -10.57
N HIS A 23 -10.49 13.15 -10.94
CA HIS A 23 -11.72 13.27 -11.71
C HIS A 23 -11.57 12.67 -13.11
N VAL A 24 -10.50 13.02 -13.82
CA VAL A 24 -10.21 12.51 -15.16
C VAL A 24 -9.99 11.00 -15.16
N GLU A 25 -9.34 10.45 -14.14
CA GLU A 25 -9.20 9.00 -13.98
C GLU A 25 -10.57 8.29 -13.90
N LYS A 26 -11.52 8.88 -13.16
CA LYS A 26 -12.91 8.38 -13.07
C LYS A 26 -13.61 8.46 -14.43
N LEU A 27 -13.48 9.58 -15.15
CA LEU A 27 -14.05 9.76 -16.50
C LEU A 27 -13.52 8.72 -17.49
N LEU A 28 -12.22 8.43 -17.40
CA LEU A 28 -11.56 7.48 -18.29
C LEU A 28 -11.82 6.02 -17.89
N LYS A 29 -12.40 5.73 -16.72
CA LYS A 29 -12.50 4.38 -16.15
C LYS A 29 -13.15 3.39 -17.13
N VAL A 30 -12.43 2.31 -17.42
CA VAL A 30 -12.88 1.22 -18.29
C VAL A 30 -13.38 0.08 -17.41
N ASP A 31 -14.53 -0.49 -17.78
CA ASP A 31 -15.08 -1.68 -17.15
C ASP A 31 -14.15 -2.88 -17.40
N ARG A 32 -13.47 -3.33 -16.34
CA ARG A 32 -12.44 -4.38 -16.43
C ARG A 32 -13.01 -5.74 -16.80
N GLU A 33 -14.30 -5.97 -16.55
CA GLU A 33 -14.97 -7.24 -16.85
C GLU A 33 -15.38 -7.33 -18.33
N LYS A 34 -15.57 -6.18 -18.99
CA LYS A 34 -16.04 -6.11 -20.38
C LYS A 34 -14.94 -5.94 -21.42
N VAL A 35 -13.70 -5.72 -20.99
CA VAL A 35 -12.61 -5.34 -21.88
C VAL A 35 -11.43 -6.30 -21.70
N SER A 36 -10.97 -6.85 -22.83
CA SER A 36 -9.85 -7.80 -22.85
C SER A 36 -8.58 -7.15 -22.29
N HIS A 37 -7.64 -7.98 -21.83
CA HIS A 37 -6.34 -7.49 -21.38
C HIS A 37 -5.59 -6.70 -22.48
N GLU A 38 -5.74 -7.12 -23.74
CA GLU A 38 -5.14 -6.46 -24.89
C GLU A 38 -5.76 -5.08 -25.14
N GLN A 39 -7.09 -4.98 -25.16
CA GLN A 39 -7.79 -3.71 -25.31
C GLN A 39 -7.43 -2.74 -24.17
N ARG A 40 -7.34 -3.22 -22.92
CA ARG A 40 -6.84 -2.40 -21.80
C ARG A 40 -5.44 -1.87 -22.04
N ALA A 41 -4.55 -2.68 -22.61
CA ALA A 41 -3.19 -2.25 -22.91
C ALA A 41 -3.13 -1.22 -24.06
N ARG A 42 -4.00 -1.32 -25.08
CA ARG A 42 -4.09 -0.33 -26.16
C ARG A 42 -4.57 1.04 -25.65
N ILE A 43 -5.52 1.04 -24.74
CA ILE A 43 -6.13 2.26 -24.19
C ILE A 43 -5.23 2.93 -23.11
N SER A 44 -4.37 2.16 -22.43
CA SER A 44 -3.58 2.66 -21.29
C SER A 44 -2.69 3.86 -21.63
N ALA A 45 -2.08 3.89 -22.82
CA ALA A 45 -1.18 4.99 -23.21
C ALA A 45 -1.95 6.30 -23.41
N ALA A 46 -3.07 6.25 -24.13
CA ALA A 46 -3.94 7.41 -24.33
C ALA A 46 -4.48 7.93 -23.00
N ARG A 47 -4.87 7.04 -22.07
CA ARG A 47 -5.32 7.43 -20.72
C ARG A 47 -4.24 8.20 -19.96
N LEU A 48 -3.01 7.68 -19.93
CA LEU A 48 -1.90 8.33 -19.23
C LEU A 48 -1.61 9.71 -19.82
N ALA A 49 -1.56 9.82 -21.15
CA ALA A 49 -1.34 11.11 -21.82
C ALA A 49 -2.46 12.11 -21.51
N VAL A 50 -3.72 11.68 -21.51
CA VAL A 50 -4.86 12.56 -21.18
C VAL A 50 -4.81 13.03 -19.72
N MET A 51 -4.44 12.15 -18.77
CA MET A 51 -4.26 12.56 -17.38
C MET A 51 -3.18 13.64 -17.26
N ASP A 52 -1.98 13.39 -17.82
CA ASP A 52 -0.86 14.35 -17.75
C ASP A 52 -1.18 15.69 -18.43
N LEU A 53 -1.92 15.68 -19.55
CA LEU A 53 -2.34 16.90 -20.26
C LEU A 53 -3.46 17.65 -19.54
N SER A 54 -4.26 16.96 -18.72
CA SER A 54 -5.39 17.59 -18.02
C SER A 54 -4.97 18.26 -16.71
N GLU A 55 -3.88 17.82 -16.09
CA GLU A 55 -3.38 18.41 -14.84
C GLU A 55 -2.91 19.86 -15.02
N ARG A 56 -3.24 20.71 -14.04
CA ARG A 56 -2.73 22.09 -13.94
C ARG A 56 -1.32 22.13 -13.35
N PHE A 57 -1.00 21.17 -12.49
CA PHE A 57 0.31 21.07 -11.85
C PHE A 57 0.63 19.62 -11.47
N SER A 58 1.92 19.28 -11.53
CA SER A 58 2.40 17.96 -11.15
C SER A 58 2.30 17.74 -9.64
N ARG A 59 2.09 16.49 -9.26
CA ARG A 59 2.19 16.02 -7.87
C ARG A 59 3.50 16.47 -7.22
N THR A 60 3.41 16.98 -6.00
CA THR A 60 4.55 17.54 -5.27
C THR A 60 4.38 17.35 -3.76
N ILE A 61 5.42 17.65 -2.99
CA ILE A 61 5.40 17.57 -1.53
C ILE A 61 5.33 18.99 -0.96
N ILE A 62 4.33 19.24 -0.10
CA ILE A 62 4.17 20.50 0.64
C ILE A 62 4.02 20.23 2.13
N CYS A 63 4.11 21.26 2.98
CA CYS A 63 3.82 21.07 4.40
C CYS A 63 2.31 20.86 4.64
N CYS A 64 1.98 20.15 5.72
CA CYS A 64 0.59 19.87 6.08
C CYS A 64 -0.26 21.13 6.31
N ASP A 65 0.34 22.25 6.71
CA ASP A 65 -0.39 23.51 6.88
C ASP A 65 -0.76 24.15 5.53
N CYS A 66 0.13 24.10 4.51
CA CYS A 66 -0.22 24.50 3.14
C CYS A 66 -1.34 23.61 2.57
N ASN A 67 -1.25 22.30 2.80
CA ASN A 67 -2.27 21.35 2.34
C ASN A 67 -3.64 21.57 3.01
N GLN A 68 -3.63 21.93 4.31
CA GLN A 68 -4.86 22.29 5.04
C GLN A 68 -5.47 23.60 4.50
N VAL A 69 -4.64 24.58 4.14
CA VAL A 69 -5.13 25.84 3.58
C VAL A 69 -5.84 25.63 2.26
N ASP A 70 -5.35 24.78 1.36
CA ASP A 70 -6.05 24.45 0.12
C ASP A 70 -7.49 24.04 0.41
N GLY A 71 -7.69 23.02 1.24
CA GLY A 71 -9.02 22.55 1.65
C GLY A 71 -9.88 23.59 2.37
N ALA A 72 -9.28 24.38 3.27
CA ALA A 72 -9.97 25.42 4.01
C ALA A 72 -10.45 26.56 3.09
N ALA A 73 -9.62 26.98 2.14
CA ALA A 73 -9.98 27.98 1.13
C ALA A 73 -11.14 27.50 0.26
N LYS A 74 -11.15 26.22 -0.15
CA LYS A 74 -12.28 25.66 -0.92
C LYS A 74 -13.58 25.75 -0.17
N LEU A 75 -13.55 25.40 1.12
CA LEU A 75 -14.73 25.40 1.97
C LEU A 75 -15.30 26.82 2.15
N GLN A 76 -14.44 27.84 2.29
CA GLN A 76 -14.87 29.23 2.46
C GLN A 76 -15.32 29.90 1.17
N ILE A 77 -14.72 29.56 0.02
CA ILE A 77 -15.19 30.04 -1.30
C ILE A 77 -16.56 29.44 -1.64
N GLY A 78 -16.79 28.19 -1.25
CA GLY A 78 -18.08 27.51 -1.35
C GLY A 78 -18.39 26.98 -2.75
N SER A 79 -19.69 26.88 -3.06
CA SER A 79 -20.21 26.16 -4.24
C SER A 79 -19.85 26.76 -5.60
N ALA A 80 -19.24 27.95 -5.63
CA ALA A 80 -18.75 28.57 -6.85
C ALA A 80 -17.52 27.84 -7.44
N MET A 81 -16.89 26.97 -6.65
CA MET A 81 -15.72 26.21 -7.05
C MET A 81 -16.06 24.74 -7.30
N HIS A 82 -15.44 24.16 -8.32
CA HIS A 82 -15.63 22.75 -8.64
C HIS A 82 -15.05 21.87 -7.52
N PRO A 83 -15.73 20.79 -7.09
CA PRO A 83 -15.27 19.94 -5.98
C PRO A 83 -13.92 19.26 -6.23
N ASP A 84 -13.62 18.97 -7.50
CA ASP A 84 -12.34 18.38 -7.91
C ASP A 84 -11.27 19.44 -8.32
N PHE A 85 -11.47 20.72 -8.01
CA PHE A 85 -10.41 21.73 -8.19
C PHE A 85 -9.37 21.63 -7.06
N SER A 86 -8.12 22.01 -7.33
CA SER A 86 -7.06 22.25 -6.33
C SER A 86 -6.19 23.44 -6.70
N PHE A 87 -5.75 24.19 -5.69
CA PHE A 87 -4.79 25.27 -5.87
C PHE A 87 -3.39 24.70 -6.04
N SER A 88 -2.63 25.17 -7.04
CA SER A 88 -1.21 24.79 -7.16
C SER A 88 -0.38 25.31 -5.98
N PRO A 89 0.81 24.75 -5.68
CA PRO A 89 1.64 25.25 -4.59
C PRO A 89 2.00 26.73 -4.69
N LEU A 90 2.19 27.23 -5.92
CA LEU A 90 2.44 28.66 -6.18
C LEU A 90 1.20 29.50 -5.90
N GLU A 91 0.02 29.00 -6.28
CA GLU A 91 -1.26 29.64 -5.97
C GLU A 91 -1.48 29.71 -4.46
N ILE A 92 -1.29 28.60 -3.74
CA ILE A 92 -1.37 28.58 -2.26
C ILE A 92 -0.42 29.64 -1.67
N GLY A 93 0.82 29.68 -2.14
CA GLY A 93 1.82 30.66 -1.74
C GLY A 93 1.38 32.13 -1.88
N SER A 94 0.52 32.44 -2.84
CA SER A 94 0.06 33.82 -3.10
C SER A 94 -0.96 34.35 -2.10
N PHE A 95 -1.70 33.46 -1.43
CA PHE A 95 -2.79 33.85 -0.52
C PHE A 95 -2.59 33.38 0.93
N ILE A 96 -1.51 32.67 1.24
CA ILE A 96 -1.12 32.36 2.64
C ILE A 96 -0.34 33.48 3.30
N ALA A 97 -0.46 33.57 4.63
CA ALA A 97 0.39 34.36 5.49
C ALA A 97 1.13 33.43 6.47
N PRO A 98 2.30 32.89 6.07
CA PRO A 98 3.06 31.99 6.92
C PRO A 98 3.58 32.74 8.15
N GLY A 99 3.51 32.10 9.32
CA GLY A 99 4.07 32.63 10.56
C GLY A 99 4.82 31.55 11.34
N PRO A 100 5.78 31.94 12.18
CA PRO A 100 6.57 30.98 12.95
C PRO A 100 5.68 30.18 13.90
N ASN A 101 5.85 28.86 13.89
CA ASN A 101 5.28 27.91 14.85
C ASN A 101 3.75 27.95 15.00
N ARG A 102 3.03 28.40 13.97
CA ARG A 102 1.56 28.41 13.90
C ARG A 102 1.08 27.87 12.55
N SER A 103 -0.20 27.50 12.48
CA SER A 103 -0.83 27.18 11.19
C SER A 103 -0.83 28.41 10.27
N HIS A 104 -0.85 28.17 8.96
CA HIS A 104 -0.91 29.25 7.99
C HIS A 104 -2.28 29.92 8.04
N ASP A 105 -2.28 31.22 8.29
CA ASP A 105 -3.44 32.06 7.99
C ASP A 105 -3.52 32.23 6.47
N PHE A 106 -4.70 32.58 5.97
CA PHE A 106 -4.88 32.80 4.53
C PHE A 106 -5.96 33.86 4.24
N ASP A 107 -5.81 34.50 3.09
CA ASP A 107 -6.68 35.55 2.57
C ASP A 107 -7.68 34.93 1.59
N VAL A 108 -8.95 34.91 1.99
CA VAL A 108 -10.04 34.29 1.22
C VAL A 108 -10.32 35.04 -0.08
N ASP A 109 -10.20 36.36 -0.06
CA ASP A 109 -10.48 37.19 -1.23
C ASP A 109 -9.38 37.02 -2.28
N LYS A 110 -8.12 36.91 -1.84
CA LYS A 110 -7.02 36.53 -2.75
C LYS A 110 -7.19 35.12 -3.30
N ALA A 111 -7.58 34.15 -2.47
CA ALA A 111 -7.85 32.79 -2.94
C ALA A 111 -9.00 32.77 -3.99
N ARG A 112 -10.03 33.60 -3.79
CA ARG A 112 -11.13 33.78 -4.75
C ARG A 112 -10.65 34.38 -6.06
N LEU A 113 -9.84 35.44 -6.01
CA LEU A 113 -9.25 36.06 -7.21
C LEU A 113 -8.39 35.07 -8.00
N VAL A 114 -7.62 34.24 -7.29
CA VAL A 114 -6.85 33.16 -7.92
C VAL A 114 -7.76 32.16 -8.62
N TRP A 115 -8.81 31.68 -7.94
CA TRP A 115 -9.80 30.78 -8.55
C TRP A 115 -10.43 31.40 -9.80
N GLU A 116 -10.91 32.64 -9.71
CA GLU A 116 -11.53 33.35 -10.83
C GLU A 116 -10.58 33.49 -12.02
N GLY A 117 -9.29 33.76 -11.77
CA GLY A 117 -8.27 33.87 -12.80
C GLY A 117 -7.93 32.55 -13.51
N VAL A 118 -8.17 31.40 -12.88
CA VAL A 118 -7.85 30.07 -13.43
C VAL A 118 -9.09 29.23 -13.77
N ARG A 119 -10.28 29.74 -13.48
CA ARG A 119 -11.56 29.04 -13.65
C ARG A 119 -11.76 28.56 -15.09
N ASP A 120 -11.48 29.42 -16.05
CA ASP A 120 -11.72 29.11 -17.46
C ASP A 120 -10.70 28.08 -18.00
N ASP A 121 -9.42 28.14 -17.55
CA ASP A 121 -8.41 27.11 -17.82
C ASP A 121 -8.83 25.76 -17.23
N PHE A 122 -9.30 25.73 -15.98
CA PHE A 122 -9.80 24.53 -15.33
C PHE A 122 -10.96 23.89 -16.11
N HIS A 123 -11.97 24.70 -16.50
CA HIS A 123 -13.09 24.20 -17.29
C HIS A 123 -12.67 23.77 -18.70
N GLY A 124 -11.71 24.44 -19.31
CA GLY A 124 -11.12 24.04 -20.60
C GLY A 124 -10.46 22.66 -20.53
N ARG A 125 -9.67 22.41 -19.48
CA ARG A 125 -9.05 21.09 -19.23
C ARG A 125 -10.08 20.00 -18.95
N LEU A 126 -11.13 20.32 -18.19
CA LEU A 126 -12.24 19.39 -17.95
C LEU A 126 -13.00 19.05 -19.24
N ALA A 127 -13.26 20.04 -20.10
CA ALA A 127 -13.89 19.83 -21.40
C ALA A 127 -13.01 18.98 -22.32
N PHE A 128 -11.69 19.25 -22.36
CA PHE A 128 -10.71 18.41 -23.06
C PHE A 128 -10.75 16.96 -22.58
N ALA A 129 -10.73 16.74 -21.26
CA ALA A 129 -10.74 15.40 -20.70
C ALA A 129 -12.02 14.62 -21.05
N ARG A 130 -13.18 15.28 -21.03
CA ARG A 130 -14.46 14.68 -21.45
C ARG A 130 -14.45 14.29 -22.92
N MET A 131 -14.04 15.21 -23.80
CA MET A 131 -13.90 14.93 -25.23
C MET A 131 -12.95 13.74 -25.48
N MET A 132 -11.82 13.70 -24.78
CA MET A 132 -10.86 12.61 -24.94
C MET A 132 -11.37 11.29 -24.38
N ALA A 133 -12.13 11.30 -23.28
CA ALA A 133 -12.78 10.11 -22.74
C ALA A 133 -13.76 9.49 -23.75
N GLU A 134 -14.57 10.32 -24.41
CA GLU A 134 -15.48 9.87 -25.47
C GLU A 134 -14.72 9.24 -26.65
N ARG A 135 -13.67 9.92 -27.13
CA ARG A 135 -12.85 9.41 -28.24
C ARG A 135 -12.12 8.11 -27.91
N ILE A 136 -11.60 8.00 -26.70
CA ILE A 136 -10.95 6.79 -26.20
C ILE A 136 -11.97 5.64 -26.09
N ALA A 137 -13.17 5.91 -25.57
CA ALA A 137 -14.23 4.90 -25.49
C ALA A 137 -14.67 4.39 -26.87
N GLN A 138 -14.57 5.23 -27.90
CA GLN A 138 -14.83 4.88 -29.30
C GLN A 138 -13.62 4.19 -29.99
N GLY A 139 -12.50 3.99 -29.30
CA GLY A 139 -11.30 3.37 -29.87
C GLY A 139 -10.53 4.26 -30.85
N LEU A 140 -10.84 5.56 -30.94
CA LEU A 140 -10.20 6.49 -31.89
C LEU A 140 -8.76 6.86 -31.52
N HIS A 141 -8.26 6.36 -30.40
CA HIS A 141 -6.90 6.54 -29.91
C HIS A 141 -6.25 5.20 -29.54
N ASP A 142 -6.78 4.09 -30.07
CA ASP A 142 -6.14 2.78 -29.93
C ASP A 142 -4.77 2.81 -30.61
N ARG A 143 -3.73 2.46 -29.86
CA ARG A 143 -2.37 2.37 -30.39
C ARG A 143 -2.02 0.92 -30.66
N GLU A 144 -1.47 0.66 -31.85
CA GLU A 144 -0.94 -0.65 -32.18
C GLU A 144 0.24 -0.96 -31.25
N ASN A 145 0.09 -2.01 -30.46
CA ASN A 145 1.08 -2.42 -29.48
C ASN A 145 1.80 -3.66 -30.01
N HIS A 146 3.09 -3.53 -30.28
CA HIS A 146 3.93 -4.70 -30.48
C HIS A 146 4.01 -5.45 -29.14
N ARG A 147 3.81 -6.78 -29.17
CA ARG A 147 3.50 -7.64 -28.02
C ARG A 147 4.63 -7.70 -26.97
N LEU A 148 4.81 -6.64 -26.19
CA LEU A 148 5.65 -6.68 -24.98
C LEU A 148 4.80 -7.08 -23.77
N PRO A 149 5.32 -7.79 -22.75
CA PRO A 149 4.57 -8.09 -21.52
C PRO A 149 4.11 -6.80 -20.81
N SER A 150 2.89 -6.79 -20.26
CA SER A 150 2.24 -5.60 -19.68
C SER A 150 3.06 -4.84 -18.63
N GLY A 151 3.92 -5.52 -17.89
CA GLY A 151 4.80 -4.89 -16.88
C GLY A 151 5.99 -4.09 -17.44
N LEU A 152 6.34 -4.29 -18.72
CA LEU A 152 7.39 -3.52 -19.41
C LEU A 152 6.81 -2.34 -20.22
N ARG A 153 5.48 -2.28 -20.39
CA ARG A 153 4.80 -1.31 -21.27
C ARG A 153 4.69 0.11 -20.71
N GLN A 154 4.92 0.31 -19.42
CA GLN A 154 4.74 1.61 -18.74
C GLN A 154 6.05 2.30 -18.33
N ARG A 155 7.19 1.66 -18.56
CA ARG A 155 8.49 2.25 -18.24
C ARG A 155 9.01 2.97 -19.48
N ARG A 156 9.25 4.27 -19.38
CA ARG A 156 10.04 4.97 -20.40
C ARG A 156 11.47 4.44 -20.31
N ASP A 157 12.26 4.52 -21.39
CA ASP A 157 13.66 4.07 -21.39
C ASP A 157 14.47 4.60 -20.18
N PRO A 158 14.29 5.85 -19.71
CA PRO A 158 14.92 6.33 -18.48
C PRO A 158 14.51 5.58 -17.21
N ASP A 159 13.25 5.13 -17.08
CA ASP A 159 12.76 4.37 -15.92
C ASP A 159 13.36 2.95 -15.89
N ILE A 160 13.62 2.38 -17.08
CA ILE A 160 14.28 1.08 -17.22
C ILE A 160 15.74 1.23 -16.80
N ILE A 161 16.45 2.24 -17.31
CA ILE A 161 17.86 2.51 -16.97
C ILE A 161 17.99 2.83 -15.48
N TYR A 162 17.09 3.64 -14.94
CA TYR A 162 17.09 3.99 -13.52
C TYR A 162 16.83 2.77 -12.63
N ASP A 163 15.86 1.90 -12.97
CA ASP A 163 15.60 0.69 -12.20
C ASP A 163 16.73 -0.35 -12.33
N ILE A 164 17.40 -0.42 -13.49
CA ILE A 164 18.62 -1.22 -13.66
C ILE A 164 19.73 -0.67 -12.77
N ALA A 165 19.96 0.65 -12.77
CA ALA A 165 20.98 1.30 -11.95
C ALA A 165 20.72 1.11 -10.44
N VAL A 166 19.46 1.24 -10.01
CA VAL A 166 19.06 1.03 -8.61
C VAL A 166 19.22 -0.43 -8.17
N ARG A 167 18.87 -1.38 -9.04
CA ARG A 167 19.07 -2.82 -8.77
C ARG A 167 20.56 -3.21 -8.77
N ALA A 168 21.35 -2.60 -9.65
CA ALA A 168 22.80 -2.82 -9.71
C ALA A 168 23.54 -2.20 -8.52
N ALA A 169 22.96 -1.17 -7.88
CA ALA A 169 23.52 -0.49 -6.71
C ALA A 169 23.20 -1.16 -5.35
N ASP A 170 22.68 -2.39 -5.35
CA ASP A 170 22.38 -3.23 -4.17
C ASP A 170 21.51 -2.55 -3.08
N SER A 171 20.75 -1.52 -3.45
CA SER A 171 19.91 -0.82 -2.48
C SER A 171 18.55 -1.49 -2.41
N ARG A 172 18.15 -1.87 -1.18
CA ARG A 172 16.84 -2.41 -0.77
C ARG A 172 15.65 -1.48 -1.05
N SER A 173 15.81 -0.53 -1.97
CA SER A 173 14.91 0.59 -2.20
C SER A 173 14.79 0.86 -3.69
N SER A 174 13.58 0.99 -4.21
CA SER A 174 13.35 1.61 -5.52
C SER A 174 13.24 3.13 -5.35
N ALA A 175 13.40 3.95 -6.40
CA ALA A 175 13.06 5.39 -6.28
C ALA A 175 11.65 5.62 -5.74
N LEU A 176 10.72 4.74 -6.13
CA LEU A 176 9.34 4.76 -5.66
C LEU A 176 9.25 4.46 -4.15
N SER A 177 10.18 3.69 -3.58
CA SER A 177 10.22 3.45 -2.13
C SER A 177 10.84 4.61 -1.36
N LEU A 178 11.68 5.46 -1.98
CA LEU A 178 12.23 6.63 -1.30
C LEU A 178 11.14 7.66 -0.97
N SER A 179 10.27 8.00 -1.93
CA SER A 179 9.16 8.93 -1.71
C SER A 179 8.20 8.39 -0.64
N GLN A 180 7.87 7.09 -0.71
CA GLN A 180 7.04 6.42 0.29
C GLN A 180 7.71 6.40 1.68
N THR A 181 9.01 6.14 1.75
CA THR A 181 9.79 6.18 3.00
C THR A 181 9.81 7.58 3.60
N LEU A 182 10.00 8.63 2.78
CA LEU A 182 9.97 10.02 3.22
C LEU A 182 8.58 10.42 3.76
N LEU A 183 7.52 10.05 3.05
CA LEU A 183 6.14 10.30 3.52
C LEU A 183 5.82 9.52 4.79
N ALA A 184 6.19 8.25 4.87
CA ALA A 184 6.02 7.42 6.06
C ALA A 184 6.77 8.01 7.26
N ARG A 185 8.02 8.45 7.04
CA ARG A 185 8.83 9.11 8.06
C ARG A 185 8.22 10.44 8.50
N SER A 186 7.73 11.25 7.55
CA SER A 186 7.14 12.55 7.86
C SER A 186 5.80 12.44 8.61
N ARG A 187 5.04 11.37 8.36
CA ARG A 187 3.78 11.06 9.05
C ARG A 187 3.98 10.25 10.34
N ALA A 188 5.21 9.79 10.61
CA ALA A 188 5.51 9.07 11.84
C ALA A 188 5.21 9.95 13.05
N ALA A 189 4.43 9.43 13.99
CA ALA A 189 3.95 10.18 15.14
C ALA A 189 5.00 10.22 16.27
N ASP A 190 6.27 10.46 15.94
CA ASP A 190 7.40 10.47 16.90
C ASP A 190 7.14 11.43 18.09
N GLY A 191 6.48 12.55 17.82
CA GLY A 191 6.07 13.54 18.84
C GLY A 191 4.92 13.11 19.76
N LYS A 192 4.22 12.01 19.43
CA LYS A 192 3.09 11.49 20.22
C LYS A 192 3.58 10.82 21.50
N ALA A 193 4.70 10.09 21.43
CA ALA A 193 5.33 9.46 22.60
C ALA A 193 5.81 10.50 23.63
N SER A 194 6.29 11.66 23.15
CA SER A 194 6.77 12.77 23.99
C SER A 194 5.65 13.62 24.61
N SER A 195 4.38 13.40 24.23
CA SER A 195 3.26 14.22 24.73
C SER A 195 2.85 13.91 26.17
N GLY A 196 3.35 12.83 26.79
CA GLY A 196 3.19 12.48 28.21
C GLY A 196 1.76 12.31 28.73
N ARG A 197 0.74 12.61 27.90
CA ARG A 197 -0.65 12.70 28.33
C ARG A 197 -1.35 11.36 28.07
N ARG A 198 -1.49 10.56 29.13
CA ARG A 198 -2.36 9.37 29.11
C ARG A 198 -3.77 9.79 28.69
N SER A 199 -4.31 9.13 27.66
CA SER A 199 -5.72 9.30 27.28
C SER A 199 -6.59 8.93 28.48
N ARG A 200 -7.56 9.79 28.85
CA ARG A 200 -8.56 9.43 29.85
C ARG A 200 -9.26 8.13 29.41
N GLU A 201 -9.38 7.19 30.34
CA GLU A 201 -10.21 6.00 30.14
C GLU A 201 -11.67 6.44 29.97
N ARG A 202 -12.30 5.94 28.92
CA ARG A 202 -13.73 6.17 28.69
C ARG A 202 -14.51 5.03 29.31
N ALA A 203 -15.71 5.33 29.78
CA ALA A 203 -16.67 4.30 30.17
C ALA A 203 -16.92 3.36 28.99
N ILE A 204 -16.91 2.05 29.28
CA ILE A 204 -17.22 1.02 28.30
C ILE A 204 -18.71 1.08 28.01
N VAL A 205 -19.06 1.15 26.72
CA VAL A 205 -20.46 1.08 26.26
C VAL A 205 -20.64 -0.29 25.62
N VAL A 206 -21.50 -1.11 26.22
CA VAL A 206 -21.84 -2.45 25.72
C VAL A 206 -22.93 -2.30 24.65
N PRO A 207 -22.73 -2.82 23.43
CA PRO A 207 -23.76 -2.80 22.38
C PRO A 207 -24.96 -3.65 22.80
N THR A 208 -26.16 -3.22 22.44
CA THR A 208 -27.34 -4.09 22.53
C THR A 208 -27.29 -5.15 21.42
N PHE A 209 -28.12 -6.19 21.55
CA PHE A 209 -28.24 -7.18 20.47
C PHE A 209 -28.76 -6.56 19.16
N ALA A 210 -29.66 -5.57 19.26
CA ALA A 210 -30.14 -4.82 18.10
C ALA A 210 -29.03 -3.99 17.41
N ASP A 211 -28.13 -3.39 18.20
CA ASP A 211 -26.95 -2.70 17.67
C ASP A 211 -26.04 -3.68 16.91
N PHE A 212 -25.79 -4.85 17.51
CA PHE A 212 -24.97 -5.89 16.89
C PHE A 212 -25.56 -6.37 15.57
N GLU A 213 -26.86 -6.67 15.53
CA GLU A 213 -27.56 -7.09 14.31
C GLU A 213 -27.47 -6.04 13.19
N ALA A 214 -27.62 -4.76 13.53
CA ALA A 214 -27.47 -3.67 12.56
C ALA A 214 -26.05 -3.60 11.98
N VAL A 215 -25.04 -3.72 12.84
CA VAL A 215 -23.62 -3.76 12.43
C VAL A 215 -23.31 -5.00 11.60
N HIS A 216 -23.81 -6.16 12.01
CA HIS A 216 -23.62 -7.44 11.33
C HIS A 216 -24.19 -7.40 9.91
N ARG A 217 -25.42 -6.88 9.77
CA ARG A 217 -26.07 -6.68 8.47
C ARG A 217 -25.30 -5.72 7.57
N ALA A 218 -24.82 -4.61 8.11
CA ALA A 218 -24.00 -3.64 7.36
C ALA A 218 -22.66 -4.22 6.89
N LYS A 219 -22.18 -5.31 7.51
CA LYS A 219 -20.95 -6.01 7.16
C LYS A 219 -21.19 -7.28 6.33
N SER A 220 -22.42 -7.57 5.93
CA SER A 220 -22.82 -8.79 5.18
C SER A 220 -22.45 -8.77 3.69
N HIS A 221 -21.46 -7.96 3.30
CA HIS A 221 -20.90 -7.96 1.94
C HIS A 221 -19.73 -8.96 1.83
N PRO A 222 -19.39 -9.46 0.63
CA PRO A 222 -18.25 -10.35 0.44
C PRO A 222 -16.97 -9.76 1.05
N GLY A 223 -16.38 -10.47 2.01
CA GLY A 223 -15.19 -10.01 2.72
C GLY A 223 -14.86 -10.85 3.97
N PRO A 224 -13.81 -10.48 4.73
CA PRO A 224 -13.35 -11.23 5.90
C PRO A 224 -14.42 -11.49 6.96
N TRP A 225 -15.37 -10.56 7.13
CA TRP A 225 -16.47 -10.70 8.09
C TRP A 225 -17.39 -11.89 7.78
N MET A 226 -17.73 -12.06 6.50
CA MET A 226 -18.55 -13.18 6.01
C MET A 226 -17.74 -14.47 5.96
N ARG A 227 -16.49 -14.43 5.45
CA ARG A 227 -15.60 -15.61 5.37
C ARG A 227 -15.36 -16.27 6.73
N ALA A 228 -15.34 -15.49 7.80
CA ALA A 228 -15.11 -15.98 9.14
C ALA A 228 -16.21 -16.93 9.64
N GLY A 229 -17.44 -16.83 9.13
CA GLY A 229 -18.60 -17.56 9.69
C GLY A 229 -19.07 -16.96 11.02
N ASP A 230 -20.24 -17.36 11.52
CA ASP A 230 -20.90 -16.71 12.67
C ASP A 230 -20.33 -17.13 14.02
N GLU A 231 -19.87 -18.38 14.13
CA GLU A 231 -19.22 -18.94 15.32
C GLU A 231 -17.74 -18.53 15.45
N TRP A 232 -17.29 -17.55 14.67
CA TRP A 232 -15.91 -17.14 14.67
C TRP A 232 -15.48 -16.50 15.99
N THR A 233 -14.34 -16.97 16.49
CA THR A 233 -13.58 -16.34 17.58
C THR A 233 -12.20 -15.96 17.09
N CYS A 234 -11.69 -14.81 17.52
CA CYS A 234 -10.36 -14.36 17.14
C CYS A 234 -9.28 -15.35 17.64
N PRO A 235 -8.40 -15.90 16.78
CA PRO A 235 -7.37 -16.86 17.18
C PRO A 235 -6.25 -16.26 18.04
N ILE A 236 -6.24 -14.92 18.17
CA ILE A 236 -5.27 -14.18 19.00
C ILE A 236 -5.89 -13.84 20.35
N CYS A 237 -7.03 -13.14 20.37
CA CYS A 237 -7.62 -12.62 21.60
C CYS A 237 -8.83 -13.39 22.13
N ALA A 238 -9.22 -14.48 21.47
CA ALA A 238 -10.36 -15.35 21.79
C ALA A 238 -11.75 -14.67 21.77
N ARG A 239 -11.84 -13.37 21.49
CA ARG A 239 -13.11 -12.65 21.43
C ARG A 239 -13.95 -13.03 20.21
N ASN A 240 -15.26 -13.20 20.41
CA ASN A 240 -16.22 -13.47 19.35
C ASN A 240 -16.67 -12.18 18.62
N LYS A 241 -17.49 -12.31 17.56
CA LYS A 241 -17.99 -11.18 16.76
C LYS A 241 -18.70 -10.10 17.59
N PHE A 242 -19.46 -10.48 18.61
CA PHE A 242 -20.18 -9.54 19.47
C PHE A 242 -19.20 -8.77 20.36
N GLU A 243 -18.27 -9.48 21.00
CA GLU A 243 -17.29 -8.92 21.94
C GLU A 243 -16.28 -7.95 21.29
N ILE A 244 -16.07 -8.03 19.98
CA ILE A 244 -15.19 -7.10 19.25
C ILE A 244 -15.89 -5.81 18.79
N VAL A 245 -17.23 -5.71 18.93
CA VAL A 245 -17.96 -4.48 18.63
C VAL A 245 -17.75 -3.49 19.78
N ARG A 246 -17.26 -2.29 19.47
CA ARG A 246 -17.05 -1.23 20.48
C ARG A 246 -17.37 0.17 19.96
N ALA A 247 -17.75 1.06 20.87
CA ALA A 247 -18.02 2.44 20.53
C ALA A 247 -16.74 3.21 20.15
N SER A 248 -16.82 3.99 19.06
CA SER A 248 -15.76 4.88 18.60
C SER A 248 -15.73 6.18 19.40
N LYS A 249 -14.72 7.01 19.14
CA LYS A 249 -14.67 8.34 19.77
C LYS A 249 -15.86 9.24 19.40
N LYS A 250 -16.49 8.98 18.25
CA LYS A 250 -17.60 9.73 17.67
C LYS A 250 -18.97 9.11 18.02
N GLY A 251 -19.01 8.10 18.89
CA GLY A 251 -20.26 7.41 19.28
C GLY A 251 -20.76 6.39 18.26
N THR A 252 -20.01 6.12 17.19
CA THR A 252 -20.36 5.09 16.19
C THR A 252 -19.75 3.74 16.52
N TRP A 253 -20.40 2.64 16.14
CA TRP A 253 -19.85 1.29 16.33
C TRP A 253 -18.64 1.05 15.43
N THR A 254 -17.55 0.56 16.01
CA THR A 254 -16.33 0.15 15.32
C THR A 254 -16.18 -1.35 15.44
N VAL A 255 -15.99 -2.02 14.31
CA VAL A 255 -15.73 -3.44 14.23
C VAL A 255 -15.04 -3.80 12.92
N GLY A 256 -14.25 -4.87 12.94
CA GLY A 256 -13.72 -5.49 11.73
C GLY A 256 -13.04 -6.83 12.02
N ILE A 257 -13.07 -7.69 11.02
CA ILE A 257 -12.21 -8.88 10.91
C ILE A 257 -11.27 -8.61 9.75
N GLN A 258 -10.00 -8.91 9.92
CA GLN A 258 -8.94 -8.62 8.97
C GLN A 258 -8.06 -9.85 8.78
N GLU A 259 -7.51 -9.96 7.58
CA GLU A 259 -6.55 -11.01 7.25
C GLU A 259 -5.17 -10.63 7.81
N PHE A 260 -4.48 -11.62 8.37
CA PHE A 260 -3.17 -11.49 8.97
C PHE A 260 -2.29 -12.64 8.51
N SER A 261 -1.17 -12.31 7.88
CA SER A 261 -0.21 -13.29 7.40
C SER A 261 0.52 -13.95 8.56
N ILE A 262 0.64 -15.27 8.50
CA ILE A 262 1.49 -16.06 9.38
C ILE A 262 2.52 -16.80 8.53
N TYR A 263 3.70 -17.00 9.10
CA TYR A 263 4.82 -17.61 8.41
C TYR A 263 5.33 -18.78 9.24
N ALA A 264 5.71 -19.86 8.55
CA ALA A 264 6.27 -21.04 9.17
C ALA A 264 7.76 -21.17 8.81
N GLU A 265 8.56 -21.62 9.78
CA GLU A 265 9.97 -21.92 9.53
C GLU A 265 10.09 -23.15 8.60
N GLU A 266 11.15 -23.16 7.80
CA GLU A 266 11.57 -24.31 7.00
C GLU A 266 12.45 -25.23 7.83
N HIS A 267 12.06 -26.49 7.89
CA HIS A 267 12.79 -27.52 8.62
C HIS A 267 13.40 -28.58 7.70
N ASP A 268 13.03 -28.62 6.41
CA ASP A 268 13.65 -29.50 5.43
C ASP A 268 15.09 -29.06 5.13
N ALA A 269 16.05 -29.96 5.36
CA ALA A 269 17.47 -29.65 5.26
C ALA A 269 17.91 -29.30 3.82
N GLU A 270 17.28 -29.89 2.80
CA GLU A 270 17.59 -29.62 1.39
C GLU A 270 17.10 -28.22 1.00
N ASN A 271 15.85 -27.88 1.32
CA ASN A 271 15.29 -26.55 1.08
C ASN A 271 16.07 -25.47 1.82
N ARG A 272 16.44 -25.71 3.10
CA ARG A 272 17.32 -24.80 3.85
C ARG A 272 18.65 -24.61 3.15
N ARG A 273 19.34 -25.68 2.74
CA ARG A 273 20.63 -25.59 2.03
C ARG A 273 20.50 -24.75 0.76
N ARG A 274 19.44 -24.98 -0.03
CA ARG A 274 19.19 -24.27 -1.29
C ARG A 274 18.85 -22.80 -1.11
N ARG A 275 18.19 -22.42 -0.01
CA ARG A 275 17.86 -21.03 0.32
C ARG A 275 19.01 -20.29 1.02
N GLN A 276 19.77 -20.99 1.85
CA GLN A 276 20.94 -20.43 2.55
C GLN A 276 22.03 -19.94 1.60
N ARG A 277 22.13 -20.52 0.38
CA ARG A 277 22.99 -20.00 -0.69
C ARG A 277 22.74 -18.52 -1.02
N SER A 278 21.54 -18.02 -0.76
CA SER A 278 21.12 -16.63 -1.05
C SER A 278 20.83 -15.81 0.21
N HIS A 279 20.99 -16.39 1.40
CA HIS A 279 20.65 -15.75 2.67
C HIS A 279 21.34 -16.42 3.86
N ASP A 280 22.14 -15.64 4.58
CA ASP A 280 22.87 -16.10 5.78
C ASP A 280 22.11 -15.80 7.09
N GLY A 281 20.80 -15.56 7.01
CA GLY A 281 19.99 -15.32 8.21
C GLY A 281 19.61 -16.61 8.94
N PRO A 282 19.33 -16.51 10.25
CA PRO A 282 19.06 -17.70 11.07
C PRO A 282 17.71 -18.37 10.74
N PHE A 283 16.78 -17.64 10.13
CA PHE A 283 15.46 -18.14 9.76
C PHE A 283 15.31 -18.30 8.25
N VAL A 284 14.88 -19.48 7.83
CA VAL A 284 14.40 -19.74 6.47
C VAL A 284 12.91 -20.00 6.58
N ILE A 285 12.09 -19.29 5.80
CA ILE A 285 10.63 -19.44 5.84
C ILE A 285 10.18 -20.35 4.70
N SER A 286 9.31 -21.32 5.01
CA SER A 286 8.83 -22.35 4.08
C SER A 286 7.58 -21.93 3.31
N HIS A 287 6.59 -21.38 4.02
CA HIS A 287 5.31 -20.96 3.47
C HIS A 287 4.71 -19.77 4.24
N GLU A 288 3.70 -19.15 3.61
CA GLU A 288 2.87 -18.10 4.18
C GLU A 288 1.42 -18.57 4.16
N ASP A 289 0.79 -18.57 5.32
CA ASP A 289 -0.66 -18.74 5.46
C ASP A 289 -1.30 -17.41 5.90
N SER A 290 -2.62 -17.40 5.96
CA SER A 290 -3.36 -16.30 6.55
C SER A 290 -4.40 -16.77 7.55
N ILE A 291 -4.56 -15.98 8.60
CA ILE A 291 -5.62 -16.15 9.59
C ILE A 291 -6.49 -14.89 9.65
N LEU A 292 -7.74 -15.08 10.04
CA LEU A 292 -8.66 -13.97 10.27
C LEU A 292 -8.59 -13.55 11.74
N ILE A 293 -8.20 -12.30 11.99
CA ILE A 293 -8.07 -11.71 13.34
C ILE A 293 -8.98 -10.49 13.49
N CYS A 294 -9.31 -10.13 14.73
CA CYS A 294 -10.10 -8.91 14.97
C CYS A 294 -9.28 -7.63 14.66
N HIS A 295 -10.00 -6.56 14.35
CA HIS A 295 -9.41 -5.25 14.07
C HIS A 295 -8.48 -4.75 15.18
N ASP A 296 -8.84 -4.98 16.45
CA ASP A 296 -8.00 -4.55 17.57
C ASP A 296 -6.67 -5.33 17.62
N CYS A 297 -6.67 -6.64 17.37
CA CYS A 297 -5.42 -7.41 17.27
C CYS A 297 -4.55 -6.91 16.10
N ARG A 298 -5.16 -6.62 14.94
CA ARG A 298 -4.43 -6.06 13.80
C ARG A 298 -3.86 -4.67 14.10
N SER A 299 -4.55 -3.89 14.92
CA SER A 299 -4.12 -2.54 15.31
C SER A 299 -2.83 -2.51 16.14
N ILE A 300 -2.49 -3.61 16.83
CA ILE A 300 -1.22 -3.76 17.54
C ILE A 300 -0.05 -3.60 16.56
N LEU A 301 -0.11 -4.25 15.40
CA LEU A 301 0.91 -4.11 14.35
C LEU A 301 0.92 -2.69 13.75
N THR A 302 -0.24 -2.05 13.62
CA THR A 302 -0.30 -0.64 13.18
C THR A 302 0.36 0.31 14.20
N GLU A 303 0.16 0.05 15.49
CA GLU A 303 0.81 0.80 16.58
C GLU A 303 2.31 0.52 16.62
N ALA A 304 2.74 -0.73 16.40
CA ALA A 304 4.15 -1.09 16.27
C ALA A 304 4.86 -0.31 15.17
N LYS A 305 4.28 -0.20 13.96
CA LYS A 305 4.81 0.64 12.88
C LYS A 305 4.87 2.13 13.22
N THR A 306 4.01 2.59 14.12
CA THR A 306 4.03 3.98 14.57
C THR A 306 5.15 4.22 15.59
N ILE A 307 5.42 3.24 16.46
CA ILE A 307 6.44 3.30 17.52
C ILE A 307 7.85 3.03 16.97
N VAL A 308 7.95 2.06 16.06
CA VAL A 308 9.18 1.63 15.37
C VAL A 308 8.93 1.74 13.86
N PRO A 309 9.27 2.89 13.23
CA PRO A 309 8.97 3.13 11.82
C PRO A 309 9.63 2.15 10.83
N SER A 310 10.67 1.43 11.25
CA SER A 310 11.32 0.39 10.46
C SER A 310 10.62 -0.96 10.51
N ALA A 311 9.62 -1.14 11.37
CA ALA A 311 8.87 -2.40 11.47
C ALA A 311 8.08 -2.66 10.19
N GLY A 312 8.28 -3.82 9.58
CA GLY A 312 7.50 -4.26 8.43
C GLY A 312 6.18 -4.94 8.83
N ASP A 313 5.55 -5.61 7.87
CA ASP A 313 4.27 -6.32 8.10
C ASP A 313 4.43 -7.65 8.87
N ALA A 314 5.66 -8.14 9.03
CA ALA A 314 5.97 -9.40 9.72
C ALA A 314 6.72 -9.19 11.05
N ALA A 315 6.83 -7.93 11.52
CA ALA A 315 7.55 -7.55 12.73
C ALA A 315 7.01 -8.18 14.02
N LEU A 316 5.77 -8.69 14.02
CA LEU A 316 5.16 -9.37 15.16
C LEU A 316 4.51 -10.67 14.70
N LYS A 317 4.78 -11.77 15.41
CA LYS A 317 4.15 -13.08 15.24
C LYS A 317 2.85 -13.18 16.06
N PRO A 318 1.99 -14.18 15.81
CA PRO A 318 0.80 -14.42 16.62
C PRO A 318 1.06 -14.46 18.14
N ASP A 319 2.14 -15.09 18.58
CA ASP A 319 2.48 -15.20 20.00
C ASP A 319 2.93 -13.86 20.60
N ASP A 320 3.58 -13.00 19.81
CA ASP A 320 3.91 -11.65 20.23
C ASP A 320 2.63 -10.83 20.41
N LEU A 321 1.68 -10.94 19.46
CA LEU A 321 0.39 -10.28 19.59
C LEU A 321 -0.35 -10.70 20.87
N ARG A 322 -0.34 -12.00 21.20
CA ARG A 322 -0.93 -12.55 22.44
C ARG A 322 -0.24 -12.03 23.69
N SER A 323 1.08 -11.92 23.66
CA SER A 323 1.88 -11.47 24.81
C SER A 323 1.71 -9.96 25.07
N LEU A 324 1.62 -9.16 24.01
CA LEU A 324 1.55 -7.69 24.10
C LEU A 324 0.21 -7.14 24.56
N MET A 325 -0.87 -7.87 24.33
CA MET A 325 -2.24 -7.42 24.62
C MET A 325 -2.67 -7.57 26.08
N GLY A 326 -1.92 -8.35 26.88
CA GLY A 326 -2.25 -8.64 28.28
C GLY A 326 -3.60 -9.37 28.41
N CYS A 327 -4.53 -8.79 29.18
CA CYS A 327 -5.87 -9.35 29.37
C CYS A 327 -6.89 -8.68 28.43
N PRO A 328 -7.30 -9.32 27.32
CA PRO A 328 -8.33 -8.79 26.44
C PRO A 328 -9.67 -8.67 27.17
N ALA A 329 -10.35 -7.54 26.99
CA ALA A 329 -11.69 -7.31 27.51
C ALA A 329 -12.70 -7.14 26.36
N PRO A 330 -13.96 -7.60 26.53
CA PRO A 330 -15.04 -7.31 25.58
C PRO A 330 -15.26 -5.80 25.40
N HIS A 331 -15.65 -5.42 24.19
CA HIS A 331 -16.07 -4.06 23.82
C HIS A 331 -15.02 -2.97 24.09
N ARG A 332 -13.74 -3.35 24.18
CA ARG A 332 -12.61 -2.47 24.48
C ARG A 332 -11.44 -2.74 23.54
N ALA A 333 -10.68 -1.70 23.20
CA ALA A 333 -9.40 -1.87 22.51
C ALA A 333 -8.35 -2.49 23.45
N HIS A 334 -7.36 -3.18 22.90
CA HIS A 334 -6.24 -3.71 23.69
C HIS A 334 -5.44 -2.57 24.33
N MET A 335 -4.99 -2.79 25.57
CA MET A 335 -4.07 -1.90 26.24
C MET A 335 -2.66 -2.38 25.94
N LEU A 336 -1.84 -1.52 25.37
CA LEU A 336 -0.52 -1.88 24.90
C LEU A 336 0.55 -1.09 25.65
N ASP A 337 1.64 -1.78 25.99
CA ASP A 337 2.85 -1.17 26.49
C ASP A 337 3.79 -0.89 25.32
N GLN A 338 4.17 0.39 25.17
CA GLN A 338 5.01 0.82 24.05
C GLN A 338 6.43 0.26 24.14
N ASP A 339 6.96 0.08 25.34
CA ASP A 339 8.32 -0.45 25.53
C ASP A 339 8.34 -1.96 25.25
N ALA A 340 7.28 -2.67 25.65
CA ALA A 340 7.11 -4.08 25.29
C ALA A 340 6.98 -4.26 23.77
N ILE A 341 6.26 -3.37 23.08
CA ILE A 341 6.17 -3.39 21.60
C ILE A 341 7.56 -3.21 20.97
N ARG A 342 8.34 -2.22 21.42
CA ARG A 342 9.71 -1.99 20.89
C ARG A 342 10.57 -3.23 21.05
N ALA A 343 10.58 -3.81 22.26
CA ALA A 343 11.35 -5.01 22.56
C ALA A 343 10.94 -6.21 21.69
N ALA A 344 9.64 -6.43 21.49
CA ALA A 344 9.14 -7.52 20.63
C ALA A 344 9.53 -7.33 19.16
N VAL A 345 9.43 -6.10 18.63
CA VAL A 345 9.85 -5.80 17.26
C VAL A 345 11.37 -6.01 17.09
N ASP A 346 12.17 -5.55 18.05
CA ASP A 346 13.63 -5.72 17.99
C ASP A 346 14.05 -7.19 18.08
N ALA A 347 13.36 -7.99 18.90
CA ALA A 347 13.59 -9.44 19.00
C ALA A 347 13.25 -10.21 17.72
N ASN A 348 12.40 -9.65 16.85
CA ASN A 348 11.93 -10.28 15.62
C ASN A 348 12.66 -9.80 14.35
N ARG A 349 13.75 -9.02 14.47
CA ARG A 349 14.47 -8.47 13.31
C ARG A 349 14.96 -9.54 12.33
N ASP A 350 15.56 -10.62 12.86
CA ASP A 350 16.06 -11.70 12.02
C ASP A 350 14.92 -12.52 11.38
N TRP A 351 13.81 -12.67 12.12
CA TRP A 351 12.60 -13.31 11.59
C TRP A 351 12.02 -12.51 10.42
N GLU A 352 11.90 -11.19 10.59
CA GLU A 352 11.42 -10.30 9.54
C GLU A 352 12.34 -10.31 8.31
N ALA A 353 13.65 -10.37 8.51
CA ALA A 353 14.61 -10.54 7.41
C ALA A 353 14.39 -11.87 6.65
N GLY A 354 14.13 -12.96 7.36
CA GLY A 354 13.78 -14.26 6.76
C GLY A 354 12.47 -14.23 5.98
N VAL A 355 11.46 -13.50 6.47
CA VAL A 355 10.18 -13.30 5.75
C VAL A 355 10.37 -12.50 4.47
N GLU A 356 11.16 -11.43 4.50
CA GLU A 356 11.48 -10.64 3.29
C GLU A 356 12.24 -11.47 2.25
N GLU A 357 13.19 -12.29 2.70
CA GLU A 357 13.88 -13.24 1.85
C GLU A 357 12.91 -14.23 1.20
N PHE A 358 11.96 -14.76 1.96
CA PHE A 358 10.91 -15.62 1.42
C PHE A 358 10.01 -14.95 0.41
N ARG A 359 9.59 -13.70 0.65
CA ARG A 359 8.82 -12.94 -0.32
C ARG A 359 9.59 -12.73 -1.63
N ARG A 360 10.90 -12.47 -1.54
CA ARG A 360 11.79 -12.35 -2.70
C ARG A 360 11.89 -13.67 -3.46
N HIS A 361 12.19 -14.77 -2.77
CA HIS A 361 12.29 -16.10 -3.38
C HIS A 361 10.96 -16.51 -4.04
N ARG A 362 9.83 -16.39 -3.33
CA ARG A 362 8.51 -16.72 -3.88
C ARG A 362 8.20 -15.91 -5.14
N SER A 363 8.51 -14.62 -5.14
CA SER A 363 8.33 -13.75 -6.30
C SER A 363 9.19 -14.18 -7.48
N GLU A 364 10.44 -14.55 -7.21
CA GLU A 364 11.36 -15.06 -8.22
C GLU A 364 10.92 -16.40 -8.82
N ALA A 365 10.57 -17.37 -7.97
CA ALA A 365 10.10 -18.69 -8.36
C ALA A 365 8.85 -18.59 -9.24
N ARG A 366 7.84 -17.81 -8.81
CA ARG A 366 6.63 -17.54 -9.58
C ARG A 366 6.93 -16.86 -10.92
N ARG A 367 7.85 -15.89 -10.94
CA ARG A 367 8.25 -15.16 -12.16
C ARG A 367 8.87 -16.09 -13.19
N TYR A 368 9.81 -16.96 -12.80
CA TYR A 368 10.45 -17.89 -13.73
C TYR A 368 9.49 -18.98 -14.19
N ARG A 369 8.64 -19.48 -13.30
CA ARG A 369 7.58 -20.43 -13.69
C ARG A 369 6.61 -19.81 -14.70
N ALA A 370 6.15 -18.59 -14.47
CA ALA A 370 5.26 -17.90 -15.39
C ALA A 370 5.92 -17.68 -16.77
N ARG A 371 7.19 -17.28 -16.80
CA ARG A 371 7.96 -17.16 -18.06
C ARG A 371 8.05 -18.47 -18.81
N LEU A 372 8.33 -19.56 -18.09
CA LEU A 372 8.40 -20.90 -18.67
C LEU A 372 7.05 -21.31 -19.28
N VAL A 373 5.94 -21.12 -18.54
CA VAL A 373 4.60 -21.45 -19.04
C VAL A 373 4.24 -20.60 -20.28
N HIS A 374 4.52 -19.30 -20.25
CA HIS A 374 4.24 -18.42 -21.38
C HIS A 374 5.07 -18.78 -22.61
N ALA A 375 6.38 -19.00 -22.44
CA ALA A 375 7.24 -19.36 -23.55
C ALA A 375 6.87 -20.72 -24.15
N HIS A 376 6.38 -21.68 -23.37
CA HIS A 376 5.84 -22.94 -23.90
C HIS A 376 4.55 -22.79 -24.72
N LEU A 377 3.74 -21.75 -24.45
CA LEU A 377 2.57 -21.44 -25.27
C LEU A 377 3.00 -20.84 -26.61
N ASP A 378 4.06 -20.02 -26.61
CA ASP A 378 4.59 -19.38 -27.81
C ASP A 378 5.44 -20.34 -28.67
N TYR A 379 6.11 -21.32 -28.04
CA TYR A 379 7.02 -22.28 -28.68
C TYR A 379 6.75 -23.72 -28.22
N PRO A 380 5.62 -24.34 -28.63
CA PRO A 380 5.18 -25.63 -28.10
C PRO A 380 6.10 -26.81 -28.44
N ASN A 381 6.89 -26.70 -29.51
CA ASN A 381 7.81 -27.75 -29.99
C ASN A 381 9.25 -27.57 -29.48
N ASP A 382 9.60 -26.43 -28.89
CA ASP A 382 10.98 -26.05 -28.54
C ASP A 382 11.19 -25.94 -27.03
N LYS A 383 10.59 -26.86 -26.27
CA LYS A 383 10.56 -26.81 -24.80
C LYS A 383 11.95 -26.78 -24.16
N ASP A 384 12.88 -27.56 -24.72
CA ASP A 384 14.25 -27.65 -24.22
C ASP A 384 15.02 -26.35 -24.48
N ILE A 385 14.87 -25.76 -25.68
CA ILE A 385 15.47 -24.47 -26.03
C ILE A 385 14.95 -23.35 -25.12
N VAL A 386 13.64 -23.33 -24.87
CA VAL A 386 13.01 -22.37 -23.95
C VAL A 386 13.57 -22.52 -22.52
N PHE A 387 13.73 -23.76 -22.06
CA PHE A 387 14.31 -24.04 -20.75
C PHE A 387 15.76 -23.54 -20.67
N ASP A 388 16.59 -23.87 -21.66
CA ASP A 388 18.01 -23.49 -21.68
C ASP A 388 18.19 -21.97 -21.71
N LEU A 389 17.41 -21.24 -22.53
CA LEU A 389 17.44 -19.78 -22.57
C LEU A 389 17.06 -19.14 -21.22
N LEU A 390 16.08 -19.72 -20.51
CA LEU A 390 15.69 -19.23 -19.19
C LEU A 390 16.73 -19.57 -18.13
N PHE A 391 17.37 -20.73 -18.24
CA PHE A 391 18.47 -21.14 -17.38
C PHE A 391 19.68 -20.24 -17.56
N GLU A 392 20.14 -20.00 -18.80
CA GLU A 392 21.23 -19.07 -19.12
C GLU A 392 20.95 -17.67 -18.57
N ARG A 393 19.71 -17.19 -18.72
CA ARG A 393 19.33 -15.88 -18.19
C ARG A 393 19.34 -15.83 -16.66
N TRP A 394 18.96 -16.92 -16.00
CA TRP A 394 19.00 -17.01 -14.54
C TRP A 394 20.44 -17.14 -14.04
N SER A 395 21.25 -18.00 -14.64
CA SER A 395 22.65 -18.21 -14.24
C SER A 395 23.50 -16.96 -14.44
N ALA A 396 23.24 -16.16 -15.48
CA ALA A 396 23.90 -14.88 -15.72
C ALA A 396 23.64 -13.81 -14.62
N GLN A 397 22.66 -14.04 -13.72
CA GLN A 397 22.40 -13.16 -12.58
C GLN A 397 23.14 -13.60 -11.31
N LEU A 398 23.77 -14.77 -11.30
CA LEU A 398 24.53 -15.24 -10.16
C LEU A 398 25.90 -14.55 -10.14
N PRO A 399 26.41 -14.18 -8.95
CA PRO A 399 27.73 -13.55 -8.83
C PRO A 399 28.86 -14.47 -9.27
N GLU A 400 28.69 -15.79 -9.09
CA GLU A 400 29.64 -16.82 -9.54
C GLU A 400 28.89 -17.99 -10.19
N PRO A 401 29.50 -18.70 -11.16
CA PRO A 401 28.92 -19.91 -11.75
C PRO A 401 28.69 -20.98 -10.69
N ASP A 402 27.43 -21.39 -10.50
CA ASP A 402 27.06 -22.47 -9.57
C ASP A 402 27.20 -23.83 -10.28
N PRO A 403 28.07 -24.74 -9.82
CA PRO A 403 28.20 -26.09 -10.39
C PRO A 403 26.90 -26.89 -10.32
N ASP A 404 26.03 -26.59 -9.34
CA ASP A 404 24.70 -27.19 -9.20
C ASP A 404 23.59 -26.30 -9.78
N GLY A 405 23.94 -25.26 -10.56
CA GLY A 405 23.01 -24.23 -11.00
C GLY A 405 21.81 -24.80 -11.74
N LEU A 406 21.99 -25.83 -12.57
CA LEU A 406 20.88 -26.49 -13.27
C LEU A 406 19.91 -27.16 -12.28
N ALA A 407 20.43 -27.87 -11.28
CA ALA A 407 19.62 -28.50 -10.24
C ALA A 407 18.91 -27.46 -9.36
N GLN A 408 19.56 -26.32 -9.11
CA GLN A 408 18.98 -25.19 -8.38
C GLN A 408 17.86 -24.53 -9.17
N PHE A 409 18.05 -24.31 -10.46
CA PHE A 409 17.04 -23.71 -11.34
C PHE A 409 15.81 -24.62 -11.50
N ARG A 410 16.02 -25.93 -11.64
CA ARG A 410 14.91 -26.90 -11.67
C ARG A 410 14.10 -26.87 -10.38
N TRP A 411 14.78 -26.82 -9.22
CA TRP A 411 14.12 -26.68 -7.93
C TRP A 411 13.35 -25.34 -7.82
N LEU A 412 13.92 -24.23 -8.28
CA LEU A 412 13.25 -22.92 -8.30
C LEU A 412 11.95 -22.96 -9.13
N LEU A 413 11.95 -23.66 -10.26
CA LEU A 413 10.76 -23.84 -11.09
C LEU A 413 9.71 -24.73 -10.43
N ALA A 414 10.13 -25.74 -9.66
CA ALA A 414 9.25 -26.60 -8.87
C ALA A 414 8.61 -25.82 -7.72
N GLU A 415 9.39 -25.01 -6.99
CA GLU A 415 8.88 -24.07 -5.97
C GLU A 415 7.85 -23.11 -6.57
N GLY A 416 8.11 -22.59 -7.77
CA GLY A 416 7.16 -21.72 -8.47
C GLY A 416 5.82 -22.39 -8.79
N LEU A 417 5.80 -23.73 -8.97
CA LEU A 417 4.58 -24.51 -9.10
C LEU A 417 3.89 -24.67 -7.74
N ARG A 418 4.63 -25.10 -6.70
CA ARG A 418 4.12 -25.24 -5.33
C ARG A 418 3.42 -23.96 -4.85
N PHE A 419 4.08 -22.81 -4.99
CA PHE A 419 3.51 -21.52 -4.59
C PHE A 419 2.28 -21.10 -5.40
N ARG A 420 2.06 -21.65 -6.59
CA ARG A 420 0.84 -21.38 -7.37
C ARG A 420 -0.33 -22.19 -6.82
N GLU A 421 -0.08 -23.43 -6.41
CA GLU A 421 -1.07 -24.34 -5.83
C GLU A 421 -1.50 -23.86 -4.43
N GLU A 422 -0.60 -23.29 -3.63
CA GLU A 422 -0.91 -22.69 -2.32
C GLU A 422 -1.72 -21.38 -2.40
N GLY A 423 -1.78 -20.74 -3.57
CA GLY A 423 -2.51 -19.48 -3.78
C GLY A 423 -3.84 -19.62 -4.51
N ALA A 424 -4.27 -20.85 -4.81
CA ALA A 424 -5.54 -21.19 -5.43
C ALA A 424 -6.51 -21.73 -4.37
#